data_AF-A0A7X7FSG9-F1
#
_entry.id   AF-A0A7X7FSG9-F1
#
_cell.length_a   1.000
_cell.length_b   1.000
_cell.length_c   1.000
_cell.angle_alpha   90.00
_cell.angle_beta   90.00
_cell.angle_gamma   90.00
#
_symmetry.space_group_name_H-M   'P 1'
#
loop_
_entity.id
_entity.type
_entity.pdbx_description
1 polymer ?
#
loop_
_entity_poly.entity_id
_entity_poly.type
_entity_poly.pdbx_seq_one_letter_code
_entity_poly.pdbx_strand_id
1 'polypeptide(L)'
;MTTQRPERRARTVALAGLGFQILLSVFFAILWSWGQTEALRALMLLSAIGNIVWLFLVLACQQRVLVQEEKFETEQLQRERAAAGGTDAIFDVADEELLLARRRLQWMYRWMLPSFSILIILLLALAGLLGWKWSIGQSLSSEGWPTVGEDKVRLLFFMTLGAAFVSFLFSRYATG
;
A
#
# COMPACT_ATOMS: atom_id res chain seq x y z
N MET A 1 -18.43 -1.94 27.84
CA MET A 1 -17.94 -2.68 26.67
C MET A 1 -17.12 -1.72 25.83
N THR A 2 -15.81 -1.89 25.80
CA THR A 2 -14.88 -1.03 25.05
C THR A 2 -15.05 -1.30 23.57
N THR A 3 -15.85 -0.48 22.91
CA THR A 3 -15.97 -0.42 21.44
C THR A 3 -14.61 0.00 20.87
N GLN A 4 -13.71 -0.97 20.66
CA GLN A 4 -12.50 -0.74 19.89
C GLN A 4 -12.93 -0.34 18.48
N ARG A 5 -12.78 0.95 18.15
CA ARG A 5 -13.11 1.51 16.84
C ARG A 5 -12.40 0.67 15.76
N PRO A 6 -13.12 -0.02 14.85
CA PRO A 6 -12.53 -0.91 13.85
C PRO A 6 -11.48 -0.22 12.97
N GLU A 7 -11.57 1.11 12.86
CA GLU A 7 -10.67 1.91 12.02
C GLU A 7 -9.29 2.15 12.64
N ARG A 8 -9.17 2.13 13.98
CA ARG A 8 -7.86 2.21 14.64
C ARG A 8 -7.03 0.97 14.32
N ARG A 9 -7.68 -0.19 14.21
CA ARG A 9 -7.07 -1.44 13.74
C ARG A 9 -6.68 -1.36 12.27
N ALA A 10 -7.54 -0.80 11.41
CA ALA A 10 -7.24 -0.60 9.99
C ALA A 10 -6.00 0.31 9.76
N ARG A 11 -5.86 1.39 10.54
CA ARG A 11 -4.67 2.26 10.50
C ARG A 11 -3.40 1.53 10.94
N THR A 12 -3.46 0.78 12.04
CA THR A 12 -2.31 -0.01 12.52
C THR A 12 -1.90 -1.08 11.50
N VAL A 13 -2.87 -1.75 10.87
CA VAL A 13 -2.60 -2.75 9.82
C VAL A 13 -1.99 -2.10 8.57
N ALA A 14 -2.48 -0.92 8.15
CA ALA A 14 -1.92 -0.20 7.02
C ALA A 14 -0.45 0.23 7.26
N LEU A 15 -0.15 0.75 8.46
CA LEU A 15 1.22 1.12 8.86
C LEU A 15 2.12 -0.12 9.01
N ALA A 16 1.62 -1.19 9.61
CA ALA A 16 2.36 -2.44 9.74
C ALA A 16 2.68 -3.04 8.36
N GLY A 17 1.73 -2.98 7.43
CA GLY A 17 1.91 -3.44 6.05
C GLY A 17 2.93 -2.60 5.28
N LEU A 18 2.90 -1.27 5.43
CA LEU A 18 3.93 -0.40 4.85
C LEU A 18 5.32 -0.73 5.41
N GLY A 19 5.44 -0.86 6.74
CA GLY A 19 6.72 -1.23 7.37
C GLY A 19 7.22 -2.60 6.91
N PHE A 20 6.33 -3.58 6.82
CA PHE A 20 6.64 -4.91 6.32
C PHE A 20 7.10 -4.89 4.86
N GLN A 21 6.40 -4.15 3.98
CA GLN A 21 6.76 -4.02 2.57
C GLN A 21 8.12 -3.34 2.38
N ILE A 22 8.45 -2.32 3.17
CA ILE A 22 9.75 -1.65 3.13
C ILE A 22 10.84 -2.65 3.51
N LEU A 23 10.63 -3.40 4.60
CA LEU A 23 11.57 -4.41 5.06
C LEU A 23 11.77 -5.52 4.02
N LEU A 24 10.69 -5.98 3.38
CA LEU A 24 10.74 -6.97 2.30
C LEU A 24 11.52 -6.44 1.08
N SER A 25 11.33 -5.16 0.75
CA SER A 25 12.02 -4.51 -0.37
C SER A 25 13.53 -4.38 -0.11
N VAL A 26 13.91 -3.99 1.10
CA VAL A 26 15.32 -3.94 1.53
C VAL A 26 15.93 -5.34 1.54
N PHE A 27 15.20 -6.34 2.03
CA PHE A 27 15.63 -7.74 2.02
C PHE A 27 15.94 -8.22 0.60
N PHE A 28 15.05 -7.98 -0.37
CA PHE A 28 15.31 -8.33 -1.76
C PHE A 28 16.46 -7.53 -2.40
N ALA A 29 16.67 -6.26 -2.01
CA ALA A 29 17.81 -5.48 -2.46
C ALA A 29 19.15 -6.07 -1.99
N ILE A 30 19.21 -6.53 -0.74
CA ILE A 30 20.39 -7.21 -0.18
C ILE A 30 20.63 -8.53 -0.94
N LEU A 31 19.59 -9.34 -1.13
CA LEU A 31 19.70 -10.59 -1.88
C LEU A 31 20.14 -10.36 -3.33
N TRP A 32 19.63 -9.33 -4.00
CA TRP A 32 20.06 -8.98 -5.34
C TRP A 32 21.53 -8.56 -5.38
N SER A 33 22.00 -7.77 -4.40
CA SER A 33 23.42 -7.37 -4.32
C SER A 33 24.36 -8.58 -4.21
N TRP A 34 23.89 -9.70 -3.64
CA TRP A 34 24.68 -10.92 -3.45
C TRP A 34 24.56 -11.90 -4.63
N GLY A 35 23.34 -12.09 -5.12
CA GLY A 35 23.04 -13.05 -6.18
C GLY A 35 23.26 -12.51 -7.59
N GLN A 36 23.16 -11.19 -7.77
CA GLN A 36 23.20 -10.47 -9.05
C GLN A 36 22.32 -11.08 -10.15
N THR A 37 21.25 -11.78 -9.76
CA THR A 37 20.33 -12.41 -10.70
C THR A 37 19.27 -11.44 -11.18
N GLU A 38 18.90 -11.56 -12.45
CA GLU A 38 17.85 -10.71 -13.05
C GLU A 38 16.47 -10.98 -12.42
N ALA A 39 16.21 -12.20 -11.93
CA ALA A 39 14.99 -12.54 -11.20
C ALA A 39 14.88 -11.76 -9.87
N LEU A 40 15.97 -11.71 -9.08
CA LEU A 40 15.99 -10.94 -7.82
C LEU A 40 15.88 -9.44 -8.07
N ARG A 41 16.46 -8.94 -9.16
CA ARG A 41 16.29 -7.55 -9.59
C ARG A 41 14.82 -7.23 -9.86
N ALA A 42 14.12 -8.10 -10.58
CA ALA A 42 12.69 -7.92 -10.87
C ALA A 42 11.85 -7.96 -9.58
N LEU A 43 12.13 -8.92 -8.68
CA LEU A 43 11.50 -9.01 -7.36
C LEU A 43 11.74 -7.76 -6.51
N MET A 44 12.96 -7.27 -6.46
CA MET A 44 13.31 -6.03 -5.75
C MET A 44 12.52 -4.84 -6.27
N LEU A 45 12.50 -4.64 -7.60
CA LEU A 45 11.78 -3.52 -8.23
C LEU A 45 10.26 -3.63 -8.01
N LEU A 46 9.69 -4.84 -8.16
CA LEU A 46 8.28 -5.08 -7.92
C LEU A 46 7.91 -4.80 -6.46
N SER A 47 8.71 -5.30 -5.52
CA SER A 47 8.52 -5.04 -4.09
C SER A 47 8.63 -3.55 -3.77
N ALA A 48 9.60 -2.86 -4.38
CA ALA A 48 9.82 -1.43 -4.23
C ALA A 48 8.60 -0.60 -4.68
N ILE A 49 8.04 -0.91 -5.85
CA ILE A 49 6.82 -0.26 -6.36
C ILE A 49 5.61 -0.56 -5.44
N GLY A 50 5.56 -1.76 -4.86
CA GLY A 50 4.54 -2.12 -3.86
C GLY A 50 4.48 -1.16 -2.66
N ASN A 51 5.59 -0.51 -2.28
CA ASN A 51 5.57 0.49 -1.20
C ASN A 51 4.69 1.69 -1.53
N ILE A 52 4.61 2.09 -2.80
CA ILE A 52 3.77 3.21 -3.24
C ILE A 52 2.29 2.86 -3.01
N VAL A 53 1.91 1.60 -3.25
CA VAL A 53 0.55 1.11 -3.00
C VAL A 53 0.21 1.17 -1.51
N TRP A 54 1.11 0.69 -0.65
CA TRP A 54 0.91 0.76 0.80
C TRP A 54 0.87 2.19 1.33
N LEU A 55 1.69 3.08 0.78
CA LEU A 55 1.68 4.51 1.12
C LEU A 55 0.32 5.13 0.77
N PHE A 56 -0.21 4.84 -0.42
CA PHE A 56 -1.55 5.26 -0.80
C PHE A 56 -2.63 4.72 0.15
N LEU A 57 -2.55 3.45 0.53
CA LEU A 57 -3.46 2.82 1.50
C LEU A 57 -3.43 3.53 2.87
N VAL A 58 -2.24 3.84 3.39
CA VAL A 58 -2.09 4.58 4.65
C VAL A 58 -2.74 5.96 4.55
N LEU A 59 -2.47 6.71 3.47
CA LEU A 59 -3.09 8.02 3.24
C LEU A 59 -4.62 7.92 3.14
N ALA A 60 -5.13 6.96 2.38
CA ALA A 60 -6.56 6.76 2.21
C ALA A 60 -7.25 6.36 3.52
N CYS A 61 -6.64 5.46 4.31
CA CYS A 61 -7.14 5.07 5.62
C CYS A 61 -7.13 6.24 6.61
N GLN A 62 -6.06 7.05 6.63
CA GLN A 62 -5.99 8.23 7.49
C GLN A 62 -7.11 9.22 7.19
N GLN A 63 -7.39 9.47 5.91
CA GLN A 63 -8.46 10.39 5.49
C GLN A 63 -9.85 9.84 5.80
N ARG A 64 -10.06 8.52 5.73
CA ARG A 64 -11.32 7.89 6.16
C ARG A 64 -11.58 8.05 7.65
N VAL A 65 -10.54 7.85 8.48
CA VAL A 65 -10.64 8.02 9.93
C VAL A 65 -11.01 9.46 10.28
N LEU A 66 -10.34 10.44 9.67
CA LEU A 66 -10.60 11.87 9.92
C LEU A 66 -12.06 12.24 9.56
N VAL A 67 -12.54 11.81 8.39
CA VAL A 67 -13.92 12.09 7.97
C VAL A 67 -14.96 11.41 8.87
N GLN A 68 -14.64 10.27 9.48
CA GLN A 68 -15.55 9.63 10.43
C GLN A 68 -15.52 10.27 11.81
N GLU A 69 -14.36 10.75 12.27
CA GLU A 69 -14.25 11.50 13.52
C GLU A 69 -15.08 12.80 13.44
N GLU A 70 -14.97 13.55 12.33
CA GLU A 70 -15.76 14.76 12.09
C GLU A 70 -17.28 14.48 12.04
N LYS A 71 -17.69 13.38 11.41
CA LYS A 71 -19.11 12.94 11.41
C LYS A 71 -19.62 12.59 12.80
N PHE A 72 -18.80 11.94 13.61
CA PHE A 72 -19.22 11.56 14.96
C PHE A 72 -19.34 12.76 15.90
N GLU A 73 -18.42 13.72 15.82
CA GLU A 73 -18.47 14.96 16.60
C GLU A 73 -19.72 15.79 16.25
N THR A 74 -20.05 15.89 14.96
CA THR A 74 -21.26 16.58 14.51
C THR A 74 -22.55 15.89 14.95
N GLU A 75 -22.61 14.55 14.92
CA GLU A 75 -23.75 13.79 15.46
C GLU A 75 -23.90 13.98 16.99
N GLN A 76 -22.80 14.03 17.74
CA GLN A 76 -22.85 14.27 19.19
C GLN A 76 -23.34 15.69 19.51
N LEU A 77 -22.83 16.70 18.81
CA LEU A 77 -23.28 18.09 18.94
C LEU A 77 -24.77 18.24 18.60
N GLN A 78 -25.27 17.51 17.59
CA GLN A 78 -26.70 17.48 17.27
C GLN A 78 -27.54 16.88 18.42
N ARG A 79 -27.07 15.78 19.04
CA ARG A 79 -27.80 15.13 20.15
C ARG A 79 -27.80 15.97 21.42
N GLU A 80 -26.69 16.58 21.78
CA GLU A 80 -26.60 17.46 22.96
C GLU A 80 -27.47 18.72 22.79
N ARG A 81 -27.60 19.24 21.56
CA ARG A 81 -28.44 20.40 21.26
C ARG A 81 -29.92 20.08 21.10
N ALA A 82 -30.27 18.90 20.59
CA ALA A 82 -31.65 18.38 20.65
C ALA A 82 -32.13 18.24 22.10
N ALA A 83 -31.22 17.92 23.03
CA ALA A 83 -31.50 17.94 24.46
C ALA A 83 -31.53 19.35 25.07
N ALA A 84 -30.92 20.36 24.42
CA ALA A 84 -30.81 21.74 24.92
C ALA A 84 -31.79 22.76 24.27
N GLY A 85 -32.61 22.37 23.29
CA GLY A 85 -33.75 23.15 22.80
C GLY A 85 -33.45 24.40 21.94
N GLY A 86 -32.27 24.50 21.30
CA GLY A 86 -31.80 25.72 20.62
C GLY A 86 -31.93 25.76 19.09
N THR A 87 -32.74 26.71 18.62
CA THR A 87 -32.94 27.37 17.29
C THR A 87 -32.06 27.04 16.06
N ASP A 88 -32.74 26.82 14.93
CA ASP A 88 -32.30 26.46 13.55
C ASP A 88 -31.35 27.40 12.78
N ALA A 89 -31.10 28.64 13.22
CA ALA A 89 -30.51 29.67 12.34
C ALA A 89 -28.96 29.66 12.22
N ILE A 90 -28.24 28.89 13.03
CA ILE A 90 -26.76 28.83 13.02
C ILE A 90 -26.23 27.61 12.20
N PHE A 91 -27.13 26.82 11.62
CA PHE A 91 -26.83 25.51 11.02
C PHE A 91 -26.27 25.52 9.58
N ASP A 92 -26.31 26.64 8.86
CA ASP A 92 -25.79 26.70 7.49
C ASP A 92 -24.27 26.44 7.42
N VAL A 93 -23.52 26.87 8.44
CA VAL A 93 -22.04 26.82 8.44
C VAL A 93 -21.50 25.42 8.79
N ALA A 94 -22.13 24.68 9.70
CA ALA A 94 -21.65 23.36 10.13
C ALA A 94 -21.96 22.25 9.11
N ASP A 95 -23.11 22.32 8.43
CA ASP A 95 -23.42 21.43 7.31
C ASP A 95 -22.53 21.74 6.11
N GLU A 96 -22.18 23.01 5.86
CA GLU A 96 -21.18 23.37 4.85
C GLU A 96 -19.79 22.78 5.16
N GLU A 97 -19.32 22.78 6.41
CA GLU A 97 -18.04 22.16 6.78
C GLU A 97 -18.03 20.64 6.57
N LEU A 98 -19.12 19.94 6.92
CA LEU A 98 -19.28 18.50 6.62
C LEU A 98 -19.29 18.22 5.12
N LEU A 99 -19.94 19.08 4.33
CA LEU A 99 -19.93 19.00 2.87
C LEU A 99 -18.54 19.27 2.30
N LEU A 100 -17.75 20.17 2.91
CA LEU A 100 -16.36 20.46 2.51
C LEU A 100 -15.42 19.28 2.77
N ALA A 101 -15.50 18.63 3.94
CA ALA A 101 -14.72 17.44 4.25
C ALA A 101 -15.05 16.27 3.31
N ARG A 102 -16.35 16.04 3.04
CA ARG A 102 -16.82 15.03 2.10
C ARG A 102 -16.39 15.34 0.66
N ARG A 103 -16.40 16.61 0.26
CA ARG A 103 -15.94 17.07 -1.06
C ARG A 103 -14.43 16.87 -1.21
N ARG A 104 -13.63 17.10 -0.15
CA ARG A 104 -12.18 16.82 -0.16
C ARG A 104 -11.89 15.33 -0.31
N LEU A 105 -12.65 14.46 0.37
CA LEU A 105 -12.53 13.01 0.23
C LEU A 105 -12.90 12.52 -1.18
N GLN A 106 -13.99 13.04 -1.75
CA GLN A 106 -14.41 12.73 -3.13
C GLN A 106 -13.41 13.23 -4.17
N TRP A 107 -12.84 14.42 -3.96
CA TRP A 107 -11.78 14.95 -4.82
C TRP A 107 -10.53 14.06 -4.77
N MET A 108 -10.15 13.62 -3.57
CA MET A 108 -9.05 12.69 -3.39
C MET A 108 -9.30 11.35 -4.10
N TYR A 109 -10.50 10.76 -3.98
CA TYR A 109 -10.82 9.55 -4.72
C TYR A 109 -10.84 9.76 -6.24
N ARG A 110 -11.34 10.91 -6.70
CA ARG A 110 -11.47 11.20 -8.13
C ARG A 110 -10.15 11.54 -8.80
N TRP A 111 -9.19 12.10 -8.08
CA TRP A 111 -7.91 12.54 -8.65
C TRP A 111 -6.71 11.74 -8.16
N MET A 112 -6.64 11.46 -6.85
CA MET A 112 -5.50 10.75 -6.27
C MET A 112 -5.47 9.30 -6.74
N LEU A 113 -6.61 8.58 -6.69
CA LEU A 113 -6.67 7.18 -7.11
C LEU A 113 -6.21 6.96 -8.56
N PRO A 114 -6.77 7.64 -9.59
CA PRO A 114 -6.30 7.46 -10.96
C PRO A 114 -4.86 7.95 -11.16
N SER A 115 -4.41 9.01 -10.47
CA SER A 115 -3.02 9.47 -10.57
C SER A 115 -2.03 8.42 -10.06
N PHE A 116 -2.32 7.79 -8.92
CA PHE A 116 -1.50 6.71 -8.38
C PHE A 116 -1.56 5.46 -9.26
N SER A 117 -2.72 5.11 -9.81
CA SER A 117 -2.83 3.99 -10.76
C SER A 117 -1.98 4.23 -12.02
N ILE A 118 -2.04 5.42 -12.60
CA ILE A 118 -1.20 5.80 -13.76
C ILE A 118 0.26 5.74 -13.38
N LEU A 119 0.66 6.31 -12.23
CA LEU A 119 2.04 6.30 -11.75
C LEU A 119 2.57 4.86 -11.59
N ILE A 120 1.79 3.97 -10.98
CA ILE A 120 2.15 2.56 -10.80
C ILE A 120 2.31 1.88 -12.16
N ILE A 121 1.35 2.03 -13.07
CA ILE A 121 1.43 1.45 -14.43
C ILE A 121 2.70 1.94 -15.15
N LEU A 122 2.99 3.24 -15.07
CA LEU A 122 4.14 3.85 -15.74
C LEU A 122 5.46 3.34 -15.12
N LEU A 123 5.54 3.22 -13.80
CA LEU A 123 6.70 2.65 -13.11
C LEU A 123 6.92 1.18 -13.44
N LEU A 124 5.85 0.36 -13.47
CA LEU A 124 5.95 -1.05 -13.88
C LEU A 124 6.35 -1.18 -15.35
N ALA A 125 5.77 -0.37 -16.24
CA ALA A 125 6.13 -0.35 -17.65
C ALA A 125 7.59 0.06 -17.85
N LEU A 126 8.06 1.12 -17.18
CA LEU A 126 9.45 1.55 -17.21
C LEU A 126 10.39 0.48 -16.64
N ALA A 127 10.04 -0.12 -15.50
CA ALA A 127 10.85 -1.18 -14.89
C ALA A 127 10.95 -2.40 -15.81
N GLY A 128 9.86 -2.77 -16.49
CA GLY A 128 9.85 -3.83 -17.50
C GLY A 128 10.69 -3.49 -18.72
N LEU A 129 10.47 -2.32 -19.33
CA LEU A 129 11.14 -1.89 -20.56
C LEU A 129 12.64 -1.62 -20.36
N LEU A 130 13.04 -0.94 -19.28
CA LEU A 130 14.44 -0.71 -18.91
C LEU A 130 15.10 -1.99 -18.33
N GLY A 131 14.28 -2.89 -17.80
CA GLY A 131 14.65 -4.22 -17.35
C GLY A 131 14.97 -5.19 -18.49
N TRP A 132 14.38 -4.93 -19.66
CA TRP A 132 14.37 -5.84 -20.80
C TRP A 132 15.73 -5.90 -21.48
N LYS A 133 16.55 -6.87 -21.08
CA LYS A 133 17.86 -7.15 -21.69
C LYS A 133 17.81 -8.28 -22.73
N TRP A 134 16.64 -8.87 -22.96
CA TRP A 134 16.52 -10.05 -23.81
C TRP A 134 16.34 -9.68 -25.28
N SER A 135 17.14 -10.32 -26.14
CA SER A 135 17.00 -10.18 -27.59
C SER A 135 15.87 -11.08 -28.08
N ILE A 136 14.90 -10.51 -28.79
CA ILE A 136 13.77 -11.23 -29.38
C ILE A 136 14.33 -12.16 -30.46
N GLY A 137 14.53 -13.44 -30.12
CA GLY A 137 15.08 -14.45 -31.05
C GLY A 137 16.09 -15.44 -30.45
N GLN A 138 16.52 -15.29 -29.20
CA GLN A 138 17.36 -16.28 -28.53
C GLN A 138 16.54 -17.47 -28.02
N SER A 139 16.97 -18.70 -28.34
CA SER A 139 16.36 -19.92 -27.79
C SER A 139 16.65 -20.04 -26.29
N LEU A 140 15.66 -20.52 -25.52
CA LEU A 140 15.83 -20.87 -24.09
C LEU A 140 16.97 -21.87 -23.84
N SER A 141 17.39 -22.62 -24.86
CA SER A 141 18.46 -23.61 -24.79
C SER A 141 19.88 -23.09 -25.10
N SER A 142 20.09 -21.77 -25.29
CA SER A 142 21.42 -21.25 -25.60
C SER A 142 22.40 -21.36 -24.41
N GLU A 143 23.61 -21.87 -24.61
CA GLU A 143 24.60 -22.04 -23.52
C GLU A 143 25.19 -20.74 -22.96
N GLY A 144 24.88 -19.58 -23.56
CA GLY A 144 25.39 -18.27 -23.16
C GLY A 144 24.67 -17.62 -21.97
N TRP A 145 23.74 -18.32 -21.31
CA TRP A 145 23.05 -17.77 -20.14
C TRP A 145 24.03 -17.62 -18.96
N PRO A 146 23.99 -16.50 -18.23
CA PRO A 146 24.78 -16.36 -17.02
C PRO A 146 24.36 -17.42 -16.00
N THR A 147 25.25 -18.37 -15.72
CA THR A 147 25.02 -19.41 -14.74
C THR A 147 25.41 -18.92 -13.35
N VAL A 148 24.50 -19.13 -12.40
CA VAL A 148 24.75 -18.84 -10.99
C VAL A 148 25.20 -20.15 -10.35
N GLY A 149 26.28 -20.12 -9.57
CA GLY A 149 26.80 -21.31 -8.90
C GLY A 149 25.71 -22.02 -8.09
N GLU A 150 25.65 -23.36 -8.18
CA GLU A 150 24.54 -24.16 -7.65
C GLU A 150 24.26 -23.92 -6.15
N ASP A 151 25.31 -23.71 -5.36
CA ASP A 151 25.20 -23.46 -3.92
C ASP A 151 24.50 -22.12 -3.63
N LYS A 152 24.78 -21.09 -4.44
CA LYS A 152 24.13 -19.78 -4.32
C LYS A 152 22.67 -19.86 -4.73
N VAL A 153 22.34 -20.62 -5.78
CA VAL A 153 20.96 -20.80 -6.24
C VAL A 153 20.11 -21.47 -5.16
N ARG A 154 20.61 -22.53 -4.52
CA ARG A 154 19.91 -23.20 -3.42
C ARG A 154 19.62 -22.25 -2.26
N LEU A 155 20.63 -21.49 -1.81
CA LEU A 155 20.45 -20.53 -0.72
C LEU A 155 19.45 -19.42 -1.06
N LEU A 156 19.55 -18.83 -2.26
CA LEU A 156 18.63 -17.79 -2.72
C LEU A 156 17.19 -18.32 -2.84
N PHE A 157 17.03 -19.56 -3.28
CA PHE A 157 15.73 -20.23 -3.35
C PHE A 157 15.09 -20.39 -1.96
N PHE A 158 15.84 -20.89 -0.96
CA PHE A 158 15.30 -21.01 0.40
C PHE A 158 14.98 -19.65 1.03
N MET A 159 15.80 -18.63 0.80
CA MET A 159 15.55 -17.27 1.31
C MET A 159 14.31 -16.63 0.68
N THR A 160 14.12 -16.78 -0.63
CA THR A 160 12.93 -16.27 -1.33
C THR A 160 11.66 -17.02 -0.92
N LEU A 161 11.75 -18.34 -0.73
CA LEU A 161 10.65 -19.14 -0.20
C LEU A 161 10.26 -18.73 1.23
N GLY A 162 11.25 -18.48 2.08
CA GLY A 162 11.03 -17.95 3.44
C GLY A 162 10.33 -16.60 3.42
N ALA A 163 10.77 -15.68 2.55
CA ALA A 163 10.12 -14.37 2.39
C ALA A 163 8.67 -14.49 1.89
N ALA A 164 8.40 -15.41 0.96
CA ALA A 164 7.05 -15.70 0.49
C ALA A 164 6.16 -16.24 1.62
N PHE A 165 6.69 -17.13 2.46
CA PHE A 165 5.96 -17.68 3.61
C PHE A 165 5.62 -16.61 4.65
N VAL A 166 6.58 -15.73 5.00
CA VAL A 166 6.31 -14.63 5.93
C VAL A 166 5.28 -13.65 5.35
N SER A 167 5.37 -13.36 4.05
CA SER A 167 4.38 -12.52 3.36
C SER A 167 2.98 -13.13 3.39
N PHE A 168 2.88 -14.45 3.22
CA PHE A 168 1.62 -15.19 3.35
C PHE A 168 1.05 -15.11 4.77
N LEU A 169 1.87 -15.32 5.80
CA LEU A 169 1.45 -15.19 7.19
C LEU A 169 0.97 -13.77 7.51
N PHE A 170 1.69 -12.76 7.04
CA PHE A 170 1.29 -11.36 7.20
C PHE A 170 -0.04 -11.07 6.51
N SER A 171 -0.24 -11.58 5.29
CA SER A 171 -1.52 -11.47 4.58
C SER A 171 -2.65 -12.06 5.40
N ARG A 172 -2.46 -13.25 5.99
CA ARG A 172 -3.48 -13.90 6.81
C ARG A 172 -3.79 -13.12 8.09
N TYR A 173 -2.76 -12.58 8.74
CA TYR A 173 -2.93 -11.71 9.90
C TYR A 173 -3.71 -10.43 9.57
N ALA A 174 -3.44 -9.84 8.41
CA ALA A 174 -4.11 -8.62 7.96
C ALA A 174 -5.58 -8.86 7.58
N THR A 175 -5.91 -10.03 6.99
CA THR A 175 -7.29 -10.36 6.61
C THR A 175 -8.14 -10.89 7.77
N GLY A 176 -7.52 -11.54 8.77
CA GLY A 176 -8.21 -12.09 9.95
C GLY A 176 -8.93 -13.39 9.66
#